data_AF-A0A9W2Y654-F1
#
_entry.id   AF-A0A9W2Y654-F1
#
_cell.length_a   1.000
_cell.length_b   1.000
_cell.length_c   1.000
_cell.angle_alpha   90.00
_cell.angle_beta   90.00
_cell.angle_gamma   90.00
#
_symmetry.space_group_name_H-M   'P 1'
#
loop_
_entity.id
_entity.type
_entity.pdbx_description
1 polymer ?
#
loop_
_entity_poly.entity_id
_entity_poly.type
_entity_poly.pdbx_seq_one_letter_code
_entity_poly.pdbx_strand_id
1 'polypeptide(L)'
;MNDNFYPSVTWGVPVSDSNVPQLSGIRRDQSFTTWLVAVNRATAETLVLQTIRWRMRLRIRVDPDRPLGRRAVLEEPVSQEQPQILGKNESIPPNAMVKPNANDAQVLMWRPKNGDPVVVIPPKY
;
A
#
# COMPACT_ATOMS: atom_id res chain seq x y z
N MET A 1 5.98 -10.78 -17.04
CA MET A 1 6.24 -9.76 -16.01
C MET A 1 5.38 -10.13 -14.80
N ASN A 2 6.00 -10.60 -13.72
CA ASN A 2 5.30 -11.10 -12.54
C ASN A 2 4.90 -9.90 -11.69
N ASP A 3 3.62 -9.53 -11.69
CA ASP A 3 3.04 -8.43 -10.89
C ASP A 3 2.86 -8.88 -9.43
N ASN A 4 3.90 -9.51 -8.89
CA ASN A 4 3.95 -9.82 -7.49
C ASN A 4 4.25 -8.54 -6.75
N PHE A 5 3.53 -8.29 -5.66
CA PHE A 5 3.90 -7.29 -4.67
C PHE A 5 5.35 -7.55 -4.24
N TYR A 6 6.28 -6.72 -4.72
CA TYR A 6 7.64 -6.65 -4.23
C TYR A 6 7.80 -5.32 -3.46
N PRO A 7 8.30 -5.36 -2.21
CA PRO A 7 8.78 -6.55 -1.54
C PRO A 7 7.62 -7.43 -1.11
N SER A 8 7.83 -8.74 -1.20
CA SER A 8 7.07 -9.67 -0.37
C SER A 8 7.20 -9.16 1.07
N VAL A 9 6.10 -9.14 1.83
CA VAL A 9 6.17 -8.78 3.24
C VAL A 9 7.10 -9.81 3.90
N THR A 10 8.35 -9.42 4.18
CA THR A 10 9.30 -10.30 4.83
C THR A 10 8.96 -10.32 6.31
N TRP A 11 8.65 -11.51 6.82
CA TRP A 11 8.36 -11.72 8.25
C TRP A 11 9.60 -11.52 9.15
N GLY A 12 10.79 -11.50 8.54
CA GLY A 12 12.07 -11.18 9.17
C GLY A 12 12.56 -9.79 8.78
N VAL A 13 13.35 -9.19 9.67
CA VAL A 13 14.07 -7.95 9.40
C VAL A 13 15.17 -8.26 8.39
N PRO A 14 15.25 -7.58 7.22
CA PRO A 14 16.24 -7.89 6.18
C PRO A 14 17.70 -7.78 6.64
N VAL A 15 17.94 -7.12 7.78
CA VAL A 15 19.25 -6.88 8.39
C VAL A 15 19.51 -7.68 9.66
N SER A 16 18.67 -8.67 10.01
CA SER A 16 18.88 -9.51 11.21
C SER A 16 19.22 -10.96 10.87
N ASP A 17 20.27 -11.51 11.47
CA ASP A 17 20.67 -12.93 11.37
C ASP A 17 19.79 -13.88 12.22
N SER A 18 18.57 -13.48 12.57
CA SER A 18 17.69 -14.25 13.46
C SER A 18 16.50 -14.86 12.70
N ASN A 19 16.26 -16.14 12.92
CA ASN A 19 15.07 -16.86 12.42
C ASN A 19 13.85 -16.72 13.35
N VAL A 20 13.92 -15.89 14.39
CA VAL A 20 12.82 -15.68 15.33
C VAL A 20 11.80 -14.71 14.73
N PRO A 21 10.49 -15.00 14.73
CA PRO A 21 9.48 -14.06 14.27
C PRO A 21 9.42 -12.84 15.19
N GLN A 22 9.65 -11.63 14.65
CA GLN A 22 9.65 -10.39 15.43
C GLN A 22 8.51 -9.43 15.09
N LEU A 23 7.64 -9.78 14.14
CA LEU A 23 6.52 -8.94 13.76
C LEU A 23 5.51 -8.85 14.92
N SER A 24 5.42 -7.67 15.53
CA SER A 24 4.49 -7.38 16.62
C SER A 24 3.23 -6.64 16.16
N GLY A 25 3.25 -6.10 14.94
CA GLY A 25 2.08 -5.44 14.36
C GLY A 25 2.31 -4.89 12.97
N ILE A 26 1.20 -4.62 12.29
CA ILE A 26 1.15 -4.02 10.96
C ILE A 26 0.31 -2.76 11.07
N ARG A 27 0.85 -1.62 10.64
CA ARG A 27 0.09 -0.39 10.45
C ARG A 27 0.06 -0.07 8.98
N ARG A 28 -1.12 0.17 8.43
CA ARG A 28 -1.33 0.58 7.04
C ARG A 28 -2.21 1.80 7.03
N ASP A 29 -1.81 2.78 6.24
CA ASP A 29 -2.59 3.98 5.99
C ASP A 29 -2.43 4.30 4.52
N GLN A 30 -3.50 4.10 3.76
CA GLN A 30 -3.45 4.14 2.32
C GLN A 30 -4.66 4.87 1.77
N SER A 31 -4.40 5.86 0.94
CA SER A 31 -5.43 6.57 0.18
C SER A 31 -5.53 5.99 -1.23
N PHE A 32 -6.74 5.97 -1.75
CA PHE A 32 -7.05 5.51 -3.08
C PHE A 32 -7.88 6.58 -3.80
N THR A 33 -7.54 6.82 -5.05
CA THR A 33 -8.35 7.59 -5.98
C THR A 33 -8.58 6.70 -7.20
N THR A 34 -9.84 6.58 -7.61
CA THR A 34 -10.25 5.79 -8.77
C THR A 34 -11.05 6.68 -9.71
N TRP A 35 -10.79 6.52 -11.01
CA TRP A 35 -11.48 7.25 -12.06
C TRP A 35 -12.23 6.28 -12.95
N LEU A 36 -13.51 6.55 -13.16
CA LEU A 36 -14.26 5.98 -14.27
C LEU A 36 -14.02 6.87 -15.50
N VAL A 37 -13.60 6.26 -16.61
CA VAL A 37 -13.23 6.98 -17.83
C VAL A 37 -13.94 6.44 -19.06
N ALA A 38 -14.18 7.32 -20.03
CA ALA A 38 -14.45 6.95 -21.41
C ALA A 38 -13.19 7.20 -22.24
N VAL A 39 -12.82 6.22 -23.08
CA VAL A 39 -11.64 6.32 -23.96
C VAL A 39 -12.08 6.21 -25.40
N ASN A 40 -11.76 7.23 -26.20
CA ASN A 40 -11.91 7.16 -27.64
C ASN A 40 -10.77 6.32 -28.20
N ARG A 41 -11.08 5.17 -28.80
CA ARG A 41 -10.06 4.24 -29.33
C ARG A 41 -9.36 4.74 -30.60
N ALA A 42 -9.98 5.62 -31.38
CA ALA A 42 -9.37 6.16 -32.59
C ALA A 42 -8.37 7.28 -32.27
N THR A 43 -8.66 8.13 -31.28
CA THR A 43 -7.82 9.28 -30.92
C THR A 43 -7.00 9.07 -29.65
N ALA A 44 -7.23 7.98 -28.90
CA ALA A 44 -6.71 7.73 -27.56
C ALA A 44 -7.09 8.79 -26.50
N GLU A 45 -8.04 9.68 -26.81
CA GLU A 45 -8.52 10.70 -25.88
C GLU A 45 -9.26 10.06 -24.71
N THR A 46 -8.96 10.51 -23.48
CA THR A 46 -9.55 10.00 -22.24
C THR A 46 -10.36 11.09 -21.56
N LEU A 47 -11.64 10.82 -21.34
CA LEU A 47 -12.56 11.69 -20.61
C LEU A 47 -12.89 11.07 -19.24
N VAL A 48 -12.73 11.84 -18.16
CA VAL A 48 -13.13 11.41 -16.82
C VAL A 48 -14.64 11.59 -16.63
N LEU A 49 -15.33 10.47 -16.40
CA LEU A 49 -16.77 10.46 -16.14
C LEU A 49 -17.07 10.65 -14.65
N GLN A 50 -16.31 9.97 -13.78
CA GLN A 50 -16.52 10.04 -12.32
C GLN A 50 -15.22 9.80 -11.56
N THR A 51 -14.98 10.58 -10.50
CA THR A 51 -13.92 10.31 -9.51
C THR A 51 -14.50 9.76 -8.22
N ILE A 52 -13.86 8.73 -7.66
CA ILE A 52 -14.17 8.10 -6.37
C ILE A 52 -12.91 8.11 -5.50
N ARG A 53 -13.03 8.47 -4.22
CA ARG A 53 -11.92 8.50 -3.26
C ARG A 53 -12.25 7.77 -1.97
N TRP A 54 -11.25 7.11 -1.40
CA TRP A 54 -11.34 6.55 -0.05
C TRP A 54 -9.97 6.41 0.59
N ARG A 55 -9.97 6.27 1.93
CA ARG A 55 -8.77 6.03 2.71
C ARG A 55 -8.99 4.80 3.59
N MET A 56 -8.10 3.83 3.47
CA MET A 56 -8.06 2.66 4.31
C MET A 56 -6.98 2.84 5.36
N ARG A 57 -7.36 2.67 6.63
CA ARG A 57 -6.43 2.63 7.76
C ARG A 57 -6.54 1.26 8.42
N LEU A 58 -5.44 0.63 8.80
CA LEU A 58 -5.46 -0.65 9.49
C LEU A 58 -4.35 -0.65 10.54
N ARG A 59 -4.68 -1.15 11.72
CA ARG A 59 -3.72 -1.54 12.74
C ARG A 59 -4.02 -2.94 13.18
N ILE A 60 -3.09 -3.83 12.89
CA ILE A 60 -3.16 -5.25 13.23
C ILE A 60 -2.09 -5.50 14.28
N ARG A 61 -2.47 -6.04 15.43
CA ARG A 61 -1.51 -6.57 16.40
C ARG A 61 -1.18 -8.01 16.04
N VAL A 62 0.09 -8.36 16.13
CA VAL A 62 0.59 -9.70 15.84
C VAL A 62 1.28 -10.24 17.10
N ASP A 63 0.83 -11.39 17.57
CA ASP A 63 1.41 -12.12 18.69
C ASP A 63 2.14 -13.37 18.12
N PRO A 64 3.48 -13.34 18.02
CA PRO A 64 4.24 -14.42 17.37
C PRO A 64 4.18 -15.74 18.14
N ASP A 65 3.90 -15.69 19.45
CA ASP A 65 3.86 -16.87 20.33
C ASP A 65 2.55 -17.67 20.18
N ARG A 66 1.54 -17.09 19.52
CA ARG A 66 0.28 -17.79 19.25
C ARG A 66 0.39 -18.78 18.08
N PRO A 67 -0.48 -19.82 18.05
CA PRO A 67 -0.58 -20.71 16.90
C PRO A 67 -0.91 -19.98 15.60
N LEU A 68 -0.46 -20.53 14.46
CA LEU A 68 -0.85 -20.06 13.13
C LEU A 68 -2.38 -19.96 13.00
N GLY A 69 -2.86 -18.93 12.32
CA GLY A 69 -4.29 -18.61 12.22
C GLY A 69 -4.87 -17.86 13.44
N ARG A 70 -4.13 -17.71 14.54
CA ARG A 70 -4.58 -16.98 15.75
C ARG A 70 -3.63 -15.87 16.22
N ARG A 71 -2.62 -15.53 15.41
CA ARG A 71 -1.59 -14.53 15.74
C ARG A 71 -2.05 -13.09 15.57
N ALA A 72 -2.95 -12.83 14.64
CA ALA A 72 -3.32 -11.48 14.22
C ALA A 72 -4.70 -11.08 14.76
N VAL A 73 -4.80 -9.84 15.27
CA VAL A 73 -6.06 -9.22 15.67
C VAL A 73 -6.10 -7.82 15.09
N LEU A 74 -7.20 -7.46 14.41
CA LEU A 74 -7.45 -6.09 13.98
C LEU A 74 -7.80 -5.25 15.22
N GLU A 75 -6.98 -4.23 15.52
CA GLU A 75 -7.22 -3.31 16.64
C GLU A 75 -8.09 -2.13 16.20
N GLU A 76 -7.74 -1.50 15.08
CA GLU A 76 -8.43 -0.31 14.58
C GLU A 76 -8.27 -0.14 13.06
N PRO A 77 -9.21 0.58 12.42
CA PRO A 77 -10.52 0.94 12.91
C PRO A 77 -11.48 -0.25 12.81
N VAL A 78 -12.51 -0.27 13.67
CA VAL A 78 -13.58 -1.29 13.62
C VAL A 78 -14.42 -1.15 12.33
N SER A 79 -14.49 0.07 11.79
CA SER A 79 -15.18 0.39 10.53
C SER A 79 -14.30 1.27 9.65
N GLN A 80 -14.28 1.00 8.34
CA GLN A 80 -13.62 1.86 7.37
C GLN A 80 -14.56 2.95 6.85
N GLU A 81 -13.99 4.08 6.46
CA GLU A 81 -14.71 5.08 5.68
C GLU A 81 -15.15 4.48 4.34
N GLN A 82 -16.42 4.70 3.97
CA GLN A 82 -16.93 4.23 2.68
C GLN A 82 -16.36 5.09 1.55
N PRO A 83 -16.17 4.52 0.34
CA PRO A 83 -15.79 5.30 -0.81
C PRO A 83 -16.76 6.42 -1.13
N GLN A 84 -16.20 7.59 -1.43
CA GLN A 84 -16.93 8.81 -1.71
C GLN A 84 -16.86 9.12 -3.20
N ILE A 85 -18.03 9.23 -3.83
CA ILE A 85 -18.19 9.77 -5.17
C ILE A 85 -18.01 11.30 -5.07
N LEU A 86 -17.04 11.85 -5.80
CA LEU A 86 -16.79 13.30 -5.75
C LEU A 86 -17.81 14.08 -6.58
N GLY A 87 -18.25 15.23 -6.07
CA GLY A 87 -19.12 16.15 -6.83
C GLY A 87 -18.40 16.86 -7.99
N LYS A 88 -17.07 16.81 -8.03
CA LYS A 88 -16.24 17.31 -9.13
C LYS A 88 -15.15 16.30 -9.43
N ASN A 89 -14.97 16.00 -10.71
CA ASN A 89 -13.92 15.10 -11.17
C ASN A 89 -12.54 15.73 -11.01
N GLU A 90 -11.59 14.92 -10.54
CA GLU A 90 -10.17 15.26 -10.45
C GLU A 90 -9.45 14.75 -11.71
N SER A 91 -8.41 15.46 -12.15
CA SER A 91 -7.58 15.02 -13.27
C SER A 91 -6.80 13.75 -12.92
N ILE A 92 -6.64 12.84 -13.89
CA ILE A 92 -5.80 11.65 -13.71
C ILE A 92 -4.33 12.08 -13.78
N PRO A 93 -3.51 11.79 -12.76
CA PRO A 93 -2.10 12.12 -12.81
C PRO A 93 -1.39 11.20 -13.83
N PRO A 94 -0.33 11.68 -14.52
CA PRO A 94 0.32 10.90 -15.60
C PRO A 94 0.81 9.51 -15.18
N ASN A 95 1.26 9.35 -13.93
CA ASN A 95 1.72 8.07 -13.39
C ASN A 95 0.60 7.03 -13.22
N ALA A 96 -0.67 7.45 -13.19
CA ALA A 96 -1.82 6.55 -13.17
C ALA A 96 -2.26 6.11 -14.58
N MET A 97 -1.73 6.73 -15.63
CA MET A 97 -2.03 6.39 -17.04
C MET A 97 -1.09 5.33 -17.62
N VAL A 98 -0.03 4.97 -16.89
CA VAL A 98 0.92 3.91 -17.28
C VAL A 98 0.62 2.63 -16.51
N LYS A 99 1.13 1.50 -17.02
CA LYS A 99 1.01 0.22 -16.32
C LYS A 99 1.52 0.37 -14.88
N PRO A 100 0.76 -0.07 -13.87
CA PRO A 100 1.22 0.01 -12.49
C PRO A 100 2.55 -0.72 -12.36
N ASN A 101 3.53 -0.04 -11.78
CA ASN A 101 4.75 -0.67 -11.32
C ASN A 101 4.86 -0.42 -9.82
N ALA A 102 4.27 -1.34 -9.05
CA ALA A 102 4.26 -1.26 -7.60
C ALA A 102 5.69 -1.11 -7.04
N ASN A 103 6.69 -1.71 -7.71
CA ASN A 103 8.06 -1.75 -7.23
C ASN A 103 8.81 -0.44 -7.47
N ASP A 104 8.39 0.36 -8.45
CA ASP A 104 9.06 1.63 -8.77
C ASP A 104 8.64 2.75 -7.80
N ALA A 105 7.43 2.65 -7.24
CA ALA A 105 6.85 3.63 -6.30
C ALA A 105 7.07 3.28 -4.82
N GLN A 106 7.82 2.23 -4.51
CA GLN A 106 8.01 1.74 -3.15
C GLN A 106 9.38 2.13 -2.57
N VAL A 107 9.34 2.72 -1.38
CA VAL A 107 10.52 2.90 -0.53
C VAL A 107 10.43 1.92 0.62
N LEU A 108 11.44 1.07 0.78
CA LEU A 108 11.58 0.27 2.00
C LEU A 108 12.47 1.04 2.97
N MET A 109 11.89 1.49 4.08
CA MET A 109 12.61 2.19 5.14
C MET A 109 12.69 1.31 6.38
N TRP A 110 13.90 1.09 6.89
CA TRP A 110 14.14 0.50 8.19
C TRP A 110 14.22 1.60 9.24
N ARG A 111 13.43 1.48 10.31
CA ARG A 111 13.43 2.42 11.43
C ARG A 111 13.73 1.64 12.71
N PRO A 112 15.00 1.55 13.13
CA PRO A 112 15.36 0.79 14.33
C PRO A 112 14.82 1.48 15.59
N LYS A 113 14.75 0.73 16.69
CA LYS A 113 14.40 1.27 18.01
C LYS A 113 15.45 2.30 18.48
N ASN A 114 16.72 2.06 18.16
CA ASN A 114 17.86 2.92 18.50
C ASN A 114 18.64 3.23 17.22
N GLY A 115 19.16 4.45 17.08
CA GLY A 115 19.91 4.90 15.91
C GLY A 115 19.02 5.49 14.82
N ASP A 116 19.64 5.83 13.68
CA ASP A 116 18.98 6.54 12.60
C ASP A 116 18.19 5.61 11.66
N PRO A 117 17.06 6.08 11.11
CA PRO A 117 16.38 5.41 10.00
C PRO A 117 17.28 5.21 8.79
N VAL A 118 17.14 4.06 8.12
CA VAL A 118 17.90 3.70 6.91
C VAL A 118 16.93 3.43 5.77
N VAL A 119 17.22 3.96 4.59
CA VAL A 119 16.54 3.56 3.35
C VAL A 119 17.18 2.26 2.86
N VAL A 120 16.43 1.17 2.92
CA VAL A 120 16.87 -0.17 2.49
C VAL A 120 16.66 -0.35 0.99
N ILE A 121 15.53 0.13 0.47
CA ILE A 121 15.24 0.17 -0.97
C ILE A 121 14.80 1.60 -1.29
N PRO A 122 15.58 2.35 -2.10
CA PRO A 122 15.20 3.70 -2.52
C PRO A 122 14.05 3.65 -3.53
N PRO A 123 13.27 4.74 -3.66
CA PRO A 123 12.31 4.84 -4.75
C PRO A 123 13.08 4.88 -6.08
N LYS A 124 12.45 4.41 -7.17
CA LYS A 124 13.07 4.52 -8.49
C LYS A 124 12.84 5.87 -9.15
N TYR A 125 11.90 6.67 -8.64
CA TYR A 125 11.49 7.97 -9.15
C TYR A 125 11.33 9.00 -8.03
#